data_AF-A0A143PS60-F1
#
_entry.id   AF-A0A143PS60-F1
#
_cell.length_a   1.000
_cell.length_b   1.000
_cell.length_c   1.000
_cell.angle_alpha   90.00
_cell.angle_beta   90.00
_cell.angle_gamma   90.00
#
_symmetry.space_group_name_H-M   'P 1'
#
loop_
_entity.id
_entity.type
_entity.pdbx_description
1 polymer ?
#
loop_
_entity_poly.entity_id
_entity_poly.type
_entity_poly.pdbx_seq_one_letter_code
_entity_poly.pdbx_strand_id
1 'polypeptide(L)' 'MCALDSIATVRPLVAFYVDEQNGVLPHSAFRGQTPDETYFGTGDALPADLTSRAAAARLARLQANRGHHELLLRKRV' A
#
# COMPACT_ATOMS: atom_id res chain seq x y z
N MET A 1 -25.50 -13.86 -12.60
CA MET A 1 -24.68 -14.10 -11.40
C MET A 1 -24.55 -15.60 -11.22
N CYS A 2 -23.34 -16.13 -11.08
CA CYS A 2 -23.17 -17.55 -10.74
C CYS A 2 -23.62 -17.76 -9.28
N ALA A 3 -24.47 -18.76 -9.02
CA ALA A 3 -24.94 -19.08 -7.68
C ALA A 3 -23.84 -19.79 -6.89
N LEU A 4 -23.71 -19.45 -5.59
CA LEU A 4 -22.80 -20.10 -4.63
C LEU A 4 -23.57 -21.15 -3.82
N ASP A 5 -24.20 -22.08 -4.53
CA ASP A 5 -25.20 -23.00 -4.01
C ASP A 5 -24.63 -24.36 -3.56
N SER A 6 -23.35 -24.62 -3.83
CA SER A 6 -22.70 -25.87 -3.45
C SER A 6 -21.30 -25.65 -2.88
N ILE A 7 -20.86 -26.59 -2.03
CA ILE A 7 -19.48 -26.64 -1.52
C ILE A 7 -18.46 -26.75 -2.65
N ALA A 8 -18.79 -27.47 -3.73
CA ALA A 8 -17.91 -27.60 -4.89
C ALA A 8 -17.65 -26.25 -5.57
N THR A 9 -18.64 -25.36 -5.56
CA THR A 9 -18.53 -24.00 -6.11
C THR A 9 -17.82 -23.03 -5.15
N VAL A 10 -18.10 -23.12 -3.85
CA VAL A 10 -17.57 -22.16 -2.85
C VAL A 10 -16.11 -22.44 -2.48
N ARG A 11 -15.72 -23.72 -2.38
CA ARG A 11 -14.38 -24.13 -1.94
C ARG A 11 -13.23 -23.48 -2.73
N PRO A 12 -13.21 -23.50 -4.08
CA PRO A 12 -12.12 -22.86 -4.83
C PRO A 12 -12.07 -21.34 -4.64
N LEU A 13 -13.23 -20.69 -4.45
CA LEU A 13 -13.29 -19.25 -4.22
C LEU A 13 -12.74 -18.86 -2.85
N VAL A 14 -13.03 -19.66 -1.81
CA VAL A 14 -12.45 -19.46 -0.48
C VAL A 14 -10.95 -19.70 -0.50
N ALA A 15 -10.48 -20.75 -1.17
CA ALA A 15 -9.05 -21.02 -1.31
C ALA A 15 -8.34 -19.82 -1.97
N PHE A 16 -8.86 -19.35 -3.10
CA PHE A 16 -8.35 -18.15 -3.77
C PHE A 16 -8.36 -16.93 -2.85
N TYR A 17 -9.46 -16.68 -2.15
CA TYR A 17 -9.57 -15.53 -1.25
C TYR A 17 -8.51 -15.56 -0.13
N VAL A 18 -8.31 -16.73 0.48
CA VAL A 18 -7.32 -16.91 1.55
C VAL A 18 -5.90 -16.69 1.04
N ASP A 19 -5.57 -17.26 -0.13
CA ASP A 19 -4.25 -17.13 -0.74
C ASP A 19 -3.95 -15.65 -1.08
N GLU A 20 -4.90 -14.95 -1.69
CA GLU A 20 -4.73 -13.54 -2.03
C GLU A 20 -4.61 -12.64 -0.79
N GLN A 21 -5.47 -12.86 0.21
CA GLN A 21 -5.50 -12.02 1.41
C GLN A 21 -4.25 -12.18 2.29
N ASN A 22 -3.68 -13.39 2.31
CA ASN A 22 -2.51 -13.67 3.13
C ASN A 22 -1.19 -13.38 2.40
N GLY A 23 -1.11 -13.73 1.11
CA GLY A 23 0.15 -13.71 0.37
C GLY A 23 0.36 -12.48 -0.51
N VAL A 24 -0.73 -11.83 -0.96
CA VAL A 24 -0.64 -10.81 -2.02
C VAL A 24 -1.07 -9.43 -1.54
N LEU A 25 -2.16 -9.34 -0.78
CA LEU A 25 -2.79 -8.07 -0.47
C LEU A 25 -2.21 -7.42 0.80
N PRO A 26 -1.49 -6.28 0.66
CA PRO A 26 -0.90 -5.61 1.81
C PRO A 26 -1.98 -4.92 2.65
N HIS A 27 -1.81 -4.96 3.97
CA HIS A 27 -2.75 -4.38 4.91
C HIS A 27 -2.14 -3.22 5.71
N SER A 28 -2.92 -2.16 5.91
CA SER A 28 -2.53 -1.01 6.74
C SER A 28 -2.13 -1.36 8.18
N ALA A 29 -2.79 -2.35 8.81
CA ALA A 29 -2.47 -2.84 10.14
C ALA A 29 -1.06 -3.47 10.22
N PHE A 30 -0.58 -4.03 9.10
CA PHE A 30 0.77 -4.58 8.95
C PHE A 30 1.75 -3.58 8.31
N ARG A 31 1.41 -2.28 8.36
CA ARG A 31 2.23 -1.18 7.82
C ARG A 31 2.59 -1.35 6.36
N GLY A 32 1.67 -1.90 5.57
CA GLY A 32 1.84 -2.11 4.13
C GLY A 32 2.45 -3.45 3.76
N GLN A 33 2.64 -4.36 4.72
CA GLN A 33 2.97 -5.76 4.47
C GLN A 33 1.71 -6.63 4.35
N THR A 34 1.85 -7.82 3.78
CA THR A 34 0.84 -8.88 3.84
C THR A 34 0.90 -9.63 5.18
N PRO A 35 -0.16 -10.38 5.56
CA PRO A 35 -0.11 -11.28 6.71
C PRO A 35 1.05 -12.29 6.65
N ASP A 36 1.29 -12.91 5.49
CA ASP A 36 2.37 -13.88 5.32
C ASP A 36 3.74 -13.21 5.50
N GLU A 37 3.96 -12.03 4.92
CA GLU A 37 5.20 -11.28 5.11
C GLU A 37 5.49 -10.98 6.58
N THR A 38 4.44 -10.64 7.34
CA THR A 38 4.54 -10.35 8.78
C THR A 38 4.81 -11.62 9.60
N TYR A 39 4.13 -12.72 9.27
CA TYR A 39 4.23 -13.95 10.05
C TYR A 39 5.52 -14.73 9.76
N PHE A 40 5.95 -14.77 8.49
CA PHE A 40 7.17 -15.43 8.06
C PHE A 40 8.41 -14.53 8.13
N GLY A 41 8.25 -13.23 8.44
CA GLY A 41 9.35 -12.26 8.58
C GLY A 41 10.05 -11.95 7.25
N THR A 42 9.40 -12.21 6.11
CA THR A 42 9.99 -11.96 4.79
C THR A 42 9.90 -10.49 4.39
N GLY A 43 9.06 -9.70 5.07
CA GLY A 43 8.82 -8.28 4.79
C GLY A 43 9.47 -7.29 5.76
N ASP A 44 10.31 -7.72 6.71
CA ASP A 44 10.77 -6.90 7.85
C ASP A 44 11.34 -5.51 7.47
N ALA A 45 11.98 -5.41 6.30
CA ALA A 45 12.54 -4.15 5.81
C ALA A 45 11.50 -3.20 5.18
N LEU A 46 10.36 -3.73 4.73
CA LEU A 46 9.36 -3.00 3.95
C LEU A 46 8.77 -1.80 4.72
N PRO A 47 8.35 -1.91 6.00
CA PRO A 47 7.80 -0.76 6.72
C PRO A 47 8.79 0.40 6.86
N ALA A 48 10.08 0.09 7.06
CA ALA A 48 11.13 1.10 7.16
C ALA A 48 11.38 1.78 5.80
N ASP A 49 11.45 1.01 4.70
CA ASP A 49 11.59 1.56 3.35
C ASP A 49 10.42 2.49 3.00
N LEU A 50 9.18 2.03 3.20
CA LEU A 50 7.99 2.83 2.90
C LEU A 50 7.95 4.12 3.72
N THR A 51 8.36 4.07 5.00
CA THR A 51 8.44 5.27 5.86
C THR A 51 9.49 6.26 5.34
N SER A 52 10.67 5.77 4.98
CA SER A 52 11.76 6.59 4.42
C SER A 52 11.32 7.26 3.11
N ARG A 53 10.72 6.49 2.21
CA ARG A 53 10.22 6.98 0.91
C ARG A 53 9.09 7.98 1.07
N ALA A 54 8.17 7.75 2.01
CA ALA A 54 7.10 8.70 2.32
C ALA A 54 7.65 10.04 2.84
N ALA A 55 8.67 10.01 3.70
CA ALA A 55 9.35 11.21 4.19
C ALA A 55 10.06 11.97 3.06
N ALA A 56 10.79 11.27 2.18
CA ALA A 56 11.44 11.86 1.02
C ALA A 56 10.41 12.52 0.06
N ALA A 57 9.33 11.81 -0.25
CA ALA A 57 8.24 12.33 -1.09
C ALA A 57 7.54 13.55 -0.46
N ARG A 58 7.38 13.57 0.87
CA ARG A 58 6.86 14.73 1.61
C ARG A 58 7.78 15.94 1.46
N LEU A 59 9.09 15.77 1.63
CA LEU A 59 10.08 16.84 1.51
C LEU A 59 10.10 17.42 0.09
N ALA A 60 10.12 16.56 -0.93
CA ALA A 60 10.11 16.98 -2.34
C ALA A 60 8.88 17.83 -2.66
N ARG A 61 7.68 17.43 -2.20
CA ARG A 61 6.45 18.22 -2.37
C ARG A 61 6.53 19.58 -1.69
N LEU A 62 7.09 19.67 -0.49
CA LEU A 62 7.24 20.94 0.22
C LEU A 62 8.20 21.88 -0.51
N GLN A 63 9.30 21.37 -1.06
CA GLN A 63 10.24 22.15 -1.86
C GLN A 63 9.58 22.67 -3.15
N ALA A 64 8.88 21.80 -3.88
CA ALA A 64 8.16 22.18 -5.09
C ALA A 64 7.10 23.25 -4.81
N ASN A 65 6.31 23.07 -3.74
CA ASN A 65 5.28 24.04 -3.35
C ASN A 65 5.87 25.39 -2.95
N ARG A 66 7.03 25.41 -2.26
CA ARG A 66 7.74 26.66 -1.96
C ARG A 66 8.20 27.37 -3.23
N GLY A 67 8.84 26.65 -4.15
CA GLY A 67 9.26 27.22 -5.44
C GLY A 67 8.09 27.75 -6.27
N HIS A 68 6.96 27.03 -6.30
CA HIS A 68 5.74 27.51 -6.94
C HIS A 68 5.21 28.79 -6.30
N HIS A 69 5.18 28.86 -4.96
CA HIS A 69 4.72 30.05 -4.25
C HIS A 69 5.61 31.27 -4.54
N GLU A 70 6.93 31.11 -4.53
CA GLU A 70 7.88 32.18 -4.88
C GLU A 70 7.70 32.66 -6.31
N LEU A 71 7.48 31.75 -7.27
CA LEU A 71 7.19 32.11 -8.66
C LEU A 71 5.87 32.90 -8.79
N LEU A 72 4.83 32.51 -8.05
CA LEU A 72 3.56 33.21 -8.03
C LEU A 72 3.70 34.64 -7.48
N LEU A 73 4.50 34.84 -6.44
CA LEU A 73 4.78 36.17 -5.90
C LEU A 73 5.56 37.03 -6.91
N ARG A 74 6.55 36.47 -7.61
CA ARG A 74 7.35 37.18 -8.62
C ARG A 74 6.54 37.60 -9.86
N LYS A 75 5.48 36.86 -10.22
CA LYS A 75 4.60 37.19 -11.36
C LYS A 75 3.52 38.23 -11.05
N ARG A 76 3.38 38.65 -9.78
CA ARG A 76 2.37 39.63 -9.33
C ARG A 76 2.91 41.05 -9.17
N VAL A 77 4.20 41.26 -9.42
CA VAL A 77 4.89 42.57 -9.45
C VAL A 77 5.27 42.85 -10.90
#